data_AF-A0A0D9XXV4-F1
#
_entry.id   AF-A0A0D9XXV4-F1
#
_cell.length_a   1.000
_cell.length_b   1.000
_cell.length_c   1.000
_cell.angle_alpha   90.00
_cell.angle_beta   90.00
_cell.angle_gamma   90.00
#
_symmetry.space_group_name_H-M   'P 1'
#
loop_
_entity.id
_entity.type
_entity.pdbx_description
1 polymer ?
#
loop_
_entity_poly.entity_id
_entity_poly.type
_entity_poly.pdbx_seq_one_letter_code
_entity_poly.pdbx_strand_id
1 'polypeptide(L)'
;MVSRRVAAAAGVVVVLVVACCAQQARANADLVQPSDKKKKAPPPPIKCNNAQKEEILHECELWVKKNPPYTFPIDRCCDAVMNVPLLDMACIVRLLTSEEKERYNERQIMRLEWMCNPSPAGKLN
;
A
#
# COMPACT_ATOMS: atom_id res chain seq x y z
N MET A 1 5.64 -35.19 -74.49
CA MET A 1 6.36 -34.02 -75.06
C MET A 1 5.77 -32.75 -74.46
N VAL A 2 6.63 -31.88 -73.91
CA VAL A 2 6.47 -30.42 -73.66
C VAL A 2 5.26 -30.01 -72.78
N SER A 3 5.41 -29.71 -71.48
CA SER A 3 6.04 -28.53 -70.86
C SER A 3 5.38 -27.18 -71.21
N ARG A 4 4.65 -26.56 -70.25
CA ARG A 4 4.98 -25.27 -69.59
C ARG A 4 3.78 -24.67 -68.81
N ARG A 5 4.05 -24.40 -67.52
CA ARG A 5 3.74 -23.25 -66.61
C ARG A 5 2.49 -22.38 -66.93
N VAL A 6 1.70 -21.87 -65.98
CA VAL A 6 2.05 -20.94 -64.88
C VAL A 6 0.93 -20.94 -63.81
N ALA A 7 1.32 -20.60 -62.59
CA ALA A 7 0.56 -20.51 -61.34
C ALA A 7 -0.58 -19.47 -61.31
N ALA A 8 -1.56 -19.71 -60.44
CA ALA A 8 -2.15 -18.68 -59.60
C ALA A 8 -2.45 -19.27 -58.22
N ALA A 9 -1.65 -18.81 -57.24
CA ALA A 9 -1.74 -19.15 -55.84
C ALA A 9 -2.90 -18.40 -55.19
N ALA A 10 -3.92 -19.12 -54.73
CA ALA A 10 -4.98 -18.58 -53.88
C ALA A 10 -5.57 -19.72 -53.05
N GLY A 11 -4.87 -20.15 -52.01
CA GLY A 11 -5.38 -21.28 -51.19
C GLY A 11 -4.63 -21.58 -49.90
N VAL A 12 -3.50 -20.91 -49.62
CA VAL A 12 -2.65 -21.19 -48.44
C VAL A 12 -2.75 -20.10 -47.37
N VAL A 13 -3.55 -19.04 -47.59
CA VAL A 13 -3.67 -17.92 -46.63
C VAL A 13 -4.58 -18.25 -45.44
N VAL A 14 -5.42 -19.29 -45.52
CA VAL A 14 -6.38 -19.61 -44.45
C VAL A 14 -5.75 -20.42 -43.30
N VAL A 15 -4.57 -21.02 -43.48
CA VAL A 15 -3.91 -21.85 -42.44
C VAL A 15 -3.00 -21.05 -41.51
N LEU A 16 -2.64 -19.80 -41.86
CA LEU A 16 -1.89 -18.89 -40.97
C LEU A 16 -2.73 -18.28 -39.83
N VAL A 17 -4.06 -18.48 -39.84
CA VAL A 17 -4.95 -17.99 -38.77
C VAL A 17 -4.86 -18.85 -37.49
N VAL A 18 -4.17 -20.00 -37.53
CA VAL A 18 -4.10 -20.97 -36.43
C VAL A 18 -3.10 -20.61 -35.31
N ALA A 19 -2.29 -19.55 -35.43
CA ALA A 19 -1.21 -19.27 -34.46
C ALA A 19 -1.32 -17.95 -33.65
N CYS A 20 -2.34 -17.12 -33.85
CA CYS A 20 -2.35 -15.76 -33.27
C CYS A 20 -3.16 -15.60 -31.97
N CYS A 21 -3.85 -16.63 -31.46
CA CYS A 21 -4.71 -16.48 -30.28
C CYS A 21 -4.05 -16.83 -28.93
N ALA A 22 -2.77 -17.19 -28.90
CA ALA A 22 -2.13 -17.64 -27.64
C ALA A 22 -1.06 -16.70 -27.07
N GLN A 23 -0.64 -15.64 -27.77
CA GLN A 23 0.48 -14.80 -27.34
C GLN A 23 0.29 -13.33 -27.74
N GLN A 24 -0.59 -12.60 -27.06
CA GLN A 24 -0.39 -11.15 -26.93
C GLN A 24 -0.95 -10.66 -25.60
N ALA A 25 -0.05 -10.54 -24.64
CA ALA A 25 -0.25 -9.69 -23.49
C ALA A 25 -0.34 -8.21 -23.95
N ARG A 26 -1.20 -7.44 -23.26
CA ARG A 26 -1.11 -5.98 -23.09
C ARG A 26 -1.45 -5.11 -24.31
N ALA A 27 -2.68 -4.60 -24.33
CA ALA A 27 -2.97 -3.18 -24.55
C ALA A 27 -4.45 -2.89 -24.26
N ASN A 28 -4.69 -2.02 -23.26
CA ASN A 28 -5.90 -1.22 -23.05
C ASN A 28 -7.23 -1.96 -22.83
N ALA A 29 -7.36 -2.58 -21.66
CA ALA A 29 -8.64 -2.67 -20.96
C ALA A 29 -8.68 -1.57 -19.89
N ASP A 30 -8.79 -0.32 -20.34
CA ASP A 30 -9.30 0.77 -19.53
C ASP A 30 -10.71 1.03 -20.04
N LEU A 31 -11.71 0.49 -19.32
CA LEU A 31 -13.02 1.08 -19.15
C LEU A 31 -13.75 0.23 -18.10
N VAL A 32 -13.95 0.87 -16.95
CA VAL A 32 -14.70 0.40 -15.78
C VAL A 32 -13.93 -0.58 -14.89
N GLN A 33 -12.93 -0.04 -14.19
CA GLN A 33 -12.71 -0.47 -12.81
C GLN A 33 -14.02 -0.19 -12.04
N PRO A 34 -14.63 -1.17 -11.36
CA PRO A 34 -15.57 -0.86 -10.31
C PRO A 34 -14.82 0.05 -9.35
N SER A 35 -15.26 1.30 -9.21
CA SER A 35 -14.81 2.12 -8.11
C SER A 35 -15.11 1.34 -6.84
N ASP A 36 -14.10 0.66 -6.30
CA ASP A 36 -14.09 0.24 -4.92
C ASP A 36 -14.46 1.49 -4.15
N LYS A 37 -15.68 1.46 -3.64
CA LYS A 37 -16.25 2.54 -2.88
C LYS A 37 -15.19 2.85 -1.84
N LYS A 38 -14.54 4.02 -1.97
CA LYS A 38 -13.85 4.67 -0.87
C LYS A 38 -14.93 4.93 0.16
N LYS A 39 -15.30 3.88 0.90
CA LYS A 39 -16.03 3.97 2.14
C LYS A 39 -15.13 4.90 2.92
N LYS A 40 -15.62 6.12 3.18
CA LYS A 40 -15.02 6.96 4.21
C LYS A 40 -14.79 6.02 5.39
N ALA A 41 -13.52 5.89 5.79
CA ALA A 41 -13.18 5.11 6.96
C ALA A 41 -14.13 5.51 8.09
N PRO A 42 -14.65 4.57 8.87
CA PRO A 42 -15.42 4.89 10.06
C PRO A 42 -14.69 5.98 10.85
N PRO A 43 -15.42 6.94 11.47
CA PRO A 43 -14.78 7.93 12.34
C PRO A 43 -13.86 7.19 13.32
N PRO A 44 -12.64 7.70 13.56
CA PRO A 44 -11.67 7.00 14.37
C PRO A 44 -12.31 6.63 15.71
N PRO A 45 -12.29 5.35 16.10
CA PRO A 45 -12.93 4.91 17.34
C PRO A 45 -12.34 5.70 18.51
N ILE A 46 -13.14 6.09 19.52
CA ILE A 46 -12.63 6.87 20.66
C ILE A 46 -11.55 6.09 21.46
N LYS A 47 -11.45 4.78 21.24
CA LYS A 47 -10.38 3.92 21.75
C LYS A 47 -9.62 3.29 20.60
N CYS A 48 -8.34 3.08 20.81
CA CYS A 48 -7.50 2.41 19.84
C CYS A 48 -7.87 0.94 19.69
N ASN A 49 -7.62 0.40 18.50
CA ASN A 49 -7.88 -1.00 18.18
C ASN A 49 -6.60 -1.70 17.68
N ASN A 50 -6.67 -3.02 17.53
CA ASN A 50 -5.52 -3.82 17.08
C ASN A 50 -5.05 -3.45 15.67
N ALA A 51 -5.95 -3.07 14.76
CA ALA A 51 -5.57 -2.65 13.42
C ALA A 51 -4.71 -1.38 13.43
N GLN A 52 -5.05 -0.39 14.27
CA GLN A 52 -4.23 0.81 14.46
C GLN A 52 -2.87 0.47 15.08
N LYS A 53 -2.84 -0.44 16.06
CA LYS A 53 -1.57 -0.92 16.64
C LYS A 53 -0.69 -1.57 15.57
N GLU A 54 -1.25 -2.50 14.80
CA GLU A 54 -0.54 -3.21 13.73
C GLU A 54 -0.03 -2.24 12.67
N GLU A 55 -0.85 -1.28 12.25
CA GLU A 55 -0.47 -0.25 11.29
C GLU A 55 0.69 0.62 11.81
N ILE A 56 0.64 1.07 13.08
CA ILE A 56 1.74 1.81 13.70
C ILE A 56 3.02 0.97 13.77
N LEU A 57 2.92 -0.29 14.21
CA LEU A 57 4.10 -1.16 14.34
C LEU A 57 4.73 -1.48 12.97
N HIS A 58 3.92 -1.49 11.91
CA HIS A 58 4.37 -1.70 10.53
C HIS A 58 4.96 -0.43 9.91
N GLU A 59 4.18 0.66 9.80
CA GLU A 59 4.60 1.88 9.10
C GLU A 59 5.73 2.61 9.85
N CYS A 60 5.75 2.52 11.19
CA CYS A 60 6.76 3.14 12.04
C CYS A 60 7.85 2.18 12.52
N GLU A 61 7.96 0.97 11.94
CA GLU A 61 8.80 -0.12 12.46
C GLU A 61 10.24 0.30 12.76
N LEU A 62 10.84 1.11 11.88
CA LEU A 62 12.21 1.61 12.04
C LEU A 62 12.36 2.49 13.28
N TRP A 63 11.35 3.28 13.61
CA TRP A 63 11.37 4.21 14.73
C TRP A 63 11.07 3.55 16.07
N VAL A 64 10.11 2.63 16.09
CA VAL A 64 9.57 2.07 17.34
C VAL A 64 10.44 0.95 17.92
N LYS A 65 11.51 0.53 17.24
CA LYS A 65 12.47 -0.46 17.74
C LYS A 65 13.25 0.03 18.97
N LYS A 66 13.83 -0.91 19.73
CA LYS A 66 14.67 -0.60 20.91
C LYS A 66 15.91 0.24 20.57
N ASN A 67 16.54 -0.05 19.44
CA ASN A 67 17.68 0.69 18.90
C ASN A 67 17.31 1.20 17.51
N PRO A 68 16.51 2.28 17.40
CA PRO A 68 16.16 2.81 16.11
C PRO A 68 17.40 3.46 15.47
N PRO A 69 17.51 3.44 14.13
CA PRO A 69 18.48 4.28 13.43
C PRO A 69 18.19 5.76 13.74
N TYR A 70 19.20 6.62 13.60
CA TYR A 70 19.07 8.08 13.71
C TYR A 70 18.33 8.66 12.48
N THR A 71 17.11 8.20 12.22
CA THR A 71 16.27 8.62 11.11
C THR A 71 14.90 9.01 11.64
N PHE A 72 14.37 10.14 11.17
CA PHE A 72 13.01 10.57 11.52
C PHE A 72 11.94 9.63 10.92
N PRO A 73 10.75 9.53 11.55
CA PRO A 73 9.62 8.82 10.97
C PRO A 73 9.24 9.41 9.60
N ILE A 74 8.95 8.52 8.65
CA ILE A 74 8.60 8.85 7.26
C ILE A 74 7.11 9.23 7.18
N ASP A 75 6.70 9.98 6.14
CA ASP A 75 5.32 10.45 5.92
C ASP A 75 4.23 9.42 6.24
N ARG A 76 4.37 8.17 5.79
CA ARG A 76 3.38 7.10 6.05
C ARG A 76 3.25 6.73 7.53
N CYS A 77 4.35 6.76 8.29
CA CYS A 77 4.30 6.55 9.73
C CYS A 77 3.49 7.68 10.38
N CYS A 78 3.68 8.93 9.95
CA CYS A 78 2.90 10.04 10.49
C CYS A 78 1.43 10.02 10.04
N ASP A 79 1.13 9.53 8.84
CA ASP A 79 -0.26 9.27 8.41
C ASP A 79 -0.96 8.26 9.33
N ALA A 80 -0.28 7.16 9.66
CA ALA A 80 -0.79 6.17 10.61
C ALA A 80 -1.01 6.77 12.01
N VAL A 81 -0.09 7.61 12.48
CA VAL A 81 -0.22 8.32 13.78
C VAL A 81 -1.40 9.30 13.77
N MET A 82 -1.63 10.02 12.67
CA MET A 82 -2.79 10.91 12.55
C MET A 82 -4.14 10.17 12.55
N ASN A 83 -4.14 8.88 12.20
CA ASN A 83 -5.31 8.01 12.31
C ASN A 83 -5.54 7.49 13.74
N VAL A 84 -4.61 7.71 14.67
CA VAL A 84 -4.80 7.40 16.09
C VAL A 84 -5.72 8.47 16.71
N PRO A 85 -6.76 8.06 17.46
CA PRO A 85 -7.74 9.00 18.02
C PRO A 85 -7.04 9.96 18.98
N LEU A 86 -7.24 11.27 18.77
CA LEU A 86 -6.61 12.33 19.55
C LEU A 86 -5.06 12.29 19.57
N LEU A 87 -4.44 11.52 18.67
CA LEU A 87 -3.02 11.20 18.69
C LEU A 87 -2.53 10.58 20.02
N ASP A 88 -3.43 9.95 20.81
CA ASP A 88 -3.09 9.34 22.09
C ASP A 88 -2.25 8.07 21.89
N MET A 89 -0.94 8.19 21.76
CA MET A 89 -0.08 7.02 21.55
C MET A 89 -0.01 6.09 22.76
N ALA A 90 -0.44 6.52 23.96
CA ALA A 90 -0.48 5.66 25.14
C ALA A 90 -1.51 4.53 24.98
N CYS A 91 -2.58 4.74 24.21
CA CYS A 91 -3.54 3.68 23.90
C CYS A 91 -2.88 2.53 23.11
N ILE A 92 -1.94 2.83 22.20
CA ILE A 92 -1.27 1.85 21.34
C ILE A 92 -0.34 1.00 22.21
N VAL A 93 0.39 1.64 23.13
CA VAL A 93 1.25 0.96 24.11
C VAL A 93 0.46 -0.03 24.97
N ARG A 94 -0.78 0.31 25.35
CA ARG A 94 -1.65 -0.60 26.12
C ARG A 94 -2.13 -1.82 25.32
N LEU A 95 -2.11 -1.77 24.00
CA LEU A 95 -2.49 -2.89 23.13
C LEU A 95 -1.32 -3.83 22.78
N LEU A 96 -0.08 -3.46 23.14
CA LEU A 96 1.08 -4.29 22.87
C LEU A 96 1.04 -5.59 23.69
N THR A 97 1.29 -6.71 23.02
CA THR A 97 1.53 -8.00 23.67
C THR A 97 2.89 -7.99 24.38
N SER A 98 3.12 -8.94 25.28
CA SER A 98 4.43 -9.09 25.94
C SER A 98 5.56 -9.25 24.94
N GLU A 99 5.36 -10.02 23.87
CA GLU A 99 6.35 -10.23 22.82
C GLU A 99 6.63 -8.94 22.02
N GLU A 100 5.59 -8.15 21.74
CA GLU A 100 5.74 -6.84 21.10
C GLU A 100 6.51 -5.86 22.00
N LYS A 101 6.29 -5.88 23.32
CA LYS A 101 7.06 -5.07 24.29
C LYS A 101 8.52 -5.49 24.40
N GLU A 102 8.85 -6.74 24.08
CA GLU A 102 10.23 -7.20 23.98
C GLU A 102 10.93 -6.69 22.71
N ARG A 103 10.20 -6.55 21.61
CA ARG A 103 10.74 -6.09 20.31
C ARG A 103 10.77 -4.57 20.18
N TYR A 104 9.76 -3.88 20.68
CA TYR A 104 9.56 -2.45 20.51
C TYR A 104 9.83 -1.66 21.79
N ASN A 105 10.03 -0.35 21.64
CA ASN A 105 10.30 0.58 22.71
C ASN A 105 9.08 1.46 22.93
N GLU A 106 8.39 1.23 24.05
CA GLU A 106 7.20 1.99 24.44
C GLU A 106 7.45 3.51 24.45
N ARG A 107 8.65 3.95 24.86
CA ARG A 107 9.00 5.38 24.84
C ARG A 107 9.09 5.94 23.43
N GLN A 108 9.55 5.16 22.46
CA GLN A 108 9.61 5.61 21.07
C GLN A 108 8.22 5.68 20.44
N ILE A 109 7.34 4.74 20.78
CA ILE A 109 5.93 4.76 20.36
C ILE A 109 5.23 6.01 20.90
N MET A 110 5.41 6.33 22.19
CA MET A 110 4.84 7.56 22.76
C MET A 110 5.35 8.83 22.08
N ARG A 111 6.62 8.85 21.65
CA ARG A 111 7.23 10.03 21.02
C ARG A 111 6.65 10.35 19.64
N LEU A 112 5.99 9.40 18.99
CA LEU A 112 5.33 9.60 17.70
C LEU A 112 4.29 10.72 17.75
N GLU A 113 3.60 10.90 18.87
CA GLU A 113 2.64 12.00 19.08
C GLU A 113 3.32 13.36 18.80
N TRP A 114 4.47 13.63 19.41
CA TRP A 114 5.15 14.92 19.26
C TRP A 114 5.78 15.10 17.87
N MET A 115 6.31 14.03 17.28
CA MET A 115 7.01 14.13 16.00
C MET A 115 6.07 14.29 14.80
N CYS A 116 4.90 13.64 14.88
CA CYS A 116 3.93 13.62 13.79
C CYS A 116 2.78 14.61 14.01
N ASN A 117 2.72 15.29 15.16
CA ASN A 117 1.76 16.37 15.35
C ASN A 117 2.20 17.59 14.51
N PRO A 118 1.44 17.98 13.47
CA PRO A 118 1.77 19.17 12.71
C PRO A 118 1.67 20.37 13.66
N SER A 119 2.80 21.05 13.86
CA SER A 119 2.82 22.35 14.55
C SER A 119 1.72 23.25 13.96
N PRO A 120 0.99 24.04 14.78
CA PRO A 120 -0.05 24.94 14.28
C PRO A 120 0.44 25.93 13.22
N ALA A 121 1.76 26.10 13.06
CA ALA A 121 2.37 26.89 11.98
C ALA A 121 2.09 26.35 10.56
N GLY A 122 1.67 25.09 10.40
CA GLY A 122 1.34 24.49 9.09
C GLY A 122 -0.13 24.59 8.66
N LYS A 123 -1.01 25.17 9.50
CA LYS A 123 -2.46 25.30 9.23
C LYS A 123 -2.91 26.72 8.85
N LEU A 124 -1.97 27.63 8.60
CA LEU A 124 -2.24 28.98 8.10
C LEU A 124 -1.72 29.12 6.67
N ASN A 125 -2.39 28.47 5.70
CA ASN A 125 -2.39 28.87 4.29
C ASN A 125 -3.67 28.34 3.63
#